data_AF-A0ABC8L812-F1
#
_entry.id   AF-A0ABC8L812-F1
#
_cell.length_a   1.000
_cell.length_b   1.000
_cell.length_c   1.000
_cell.angle_alpha   90.00
_cell.angle_beta   90.00
_cell.angle_gamma   90.00
#
_symmetry.space_group_name_H-M   'P 1'
#
loop_
_entity.id
_entity.type
_entity.pdbx_description
1 polymer ?
#
loop_
_entity_poly.entity_id
_entity_poly.type
_entity_poly.pdbx_seq_one_letter_code
_entity_poly.pdbx_strand_id
1 'polypeptide(L)'
;MIPFPSCLLRSSYSLPTFPHFPLENKGSFTLEKVPLFLFRVKSAAAAAEYFLGRISRDESKDHMKLPSPLQCSVKLNIHGVDQAMLNVVDCQVFPLGHQCRMFSWDVEEWRTRNYRGVAFKEGAGESIVLLNFTNSLFMLRSCEMSWVQLKKLSDTSCEDIVPFRGKFYANLFNRDLFVIDPYSLDEIPLMPLQPLRSVKYLVPTGNDDELFLVEKILPPTGVLDLSRLACRVSKLDDEAGTWVEVSDVGGRVLFIGYLGNVSCCAKELPDGCGLSGDSVLFIGGPGNVTHSYKYGVNTGREEDDFNFWRFSGENRLTTINTSHVVAFQVEL
;
A
#
# COMPACT_ATOMS: atom_id res chain seq x y z
N MET A 1 -2.51 23.16 24.88
CA MET A 1 -3.35 22.03 24.44
C MET A 1 -3.03 21.80 22.97
N ILE A 2 -2.52 20.63 22.58
CA ILE A 2 -2.12 20.36 21.19
C ILE A 2 -3.30 19.65 20.50
N PRO A 3 -3.81 20.17 19.37
CA PRO A 3 -4.93 19.55 18.65
C PRO A 3 -4.51 18.21 18.03
N PHE A 4 -5.46 17.28 17.90
CA PHE A 4 -5.26 16.03 17.19
C PHE A 4 -4.81 16.33 15.74
N PRO A 5 -3.70 15.75 15.25
CA PRO A 5 -3.23 16.02 13.89
C PRO A 5 -4.31 15.65 12.87
N SER A 6 -4.72 16.60 12.04
CA SER A 6 -5.77 16.38 11.03
C SER A 6 -5.38 15.28 10.03
N CYS A 7 -4.09 15.09 9.78
CA CYS A 7 -3.54 14.01 8.94
C CYS A 7 -3.74 12.60 9.51
N LEU A 8 -4.12 12.48 10.79
CA LEU A 8 -4.44 11.21 11.44
C LEU A 8 -5.96 10.98 11.54
N LEU A 9 -6.78 11.91 11.03
CA LEU A 9 -8.24 11.74 11.04
C LEU A 9 -8.63 10.66 10.02
N ARG A 10 -9.47 9.74 10.47
CA ARG A 10 -10.07 8.72 9.62
C ARG A 10 -11.41 9.24 9.09
N SER A 11 -11.64 9.04 7.79
CA SER A 11 -12.95 9.24 7.18
C SER A 11 -13.67 7.90 7.02
N SER A 12 -14.98 7.90 7.25
CA SER A 12 -15.84 6.73 7.10
C SER A 12 -17.04 7.07 6.21
N TYR A 13 -17.35 6.20 5.26
CA TYR A 13 -18.44 6.38 4.29
C TYR A 13 -19.37 5.19 4.36
N SER A 14 -20.68 5.41 4.51
CA SER A 14 -21.68 4.36 4.46
C SER A 14 -22.05 4.07 2.99
N LEU A 15 -21.95 2.80 2.60
CA LEU A 15 -22.23 2.32 1.25
C LEU A 15 -23.52 1.48 1.23
N PRO A 16 -24.29 1.52 0.12
CA PRO A 16 -25.49 0.71 -0.04
C PRO A 16 -25.19 -0.78 -0.04
N THR A 17 -26.19 -1.58 0.32
CA THR A 17 -26.12 -3.04 0.28
C THR A 17 -26.24 -3.58 -1.14
N PHE A 18 -25.85 -4.85 -1.34
CA PHE A 18 -26.12 -5.52 -2.60
C PHE A 18 -27.56 -6.03 -2.61
N PRO A 19 -28.35 -5.77 -3.68
CA PRO A 19 -29.68 -6.33 -3.83
C PRO A 19 -29.65 -7.84 -4.14
N HIS A 20 -28.62 -8.30 -4.88
CA HIS A 20 -28.36 -9.71 -5.20
C HIS A 20 -26.84 -9.97 -5.20
N PHE A 21 -26.44 -11.24 -5.06
CA PHE A 21 -25.06 -11.78 -4.95
C PHE A 21 -23.91 -10.83 -5.40
N PRO A 22 -22.83 -10.63 -4.58
CA PRO A 22 -22.22 -11.63 -3.69
C PRO A 22 -22.57 -11.52 -2.20
N LEU A 23 -23.26 -10.46 -1.78
CA LEU A 23 -23.61 -10.24 -0.38
C LEU A 23 -25.07 -9.83 -0.25
N GLU A 24 -26.00 -10.79 -0.26
CA GLU A 24 -27.34 -10.53 0.29
C GLU A 24 -27.16 -10.15 1.78
N ASN A 25 -27.27 -8.87 2.08
CA ASN A 25 -27.13 -8.35 3.43
C ASN A 25 -28.19 -7.28 3.71
N LYS A 26 -28.74 -7.32 4.92
CA LYS A 26 -29.73 -6.37 5.45
C LYS A 26 -29.09 -5.14 6.13
N GLY A 27 -27.76 -5.07 6.24
CA GLY A 27 -27.03 -3.96 6.90
C GLY A 27 -26.04 -3.23 6.00
N SER A 28 -25.85 -1.92 6.21
CA SER A 28 -24.97 -1.06 5.41
C SER A 28 -23.49 -1.42 5.53
N PHE A 29 -22.72 -1.30 4.45
CA PHE A 29 -21.27 -1.41 4.49
C PHE A 29 -20.64 -0.07 4.90
N THR A 30 -19.50 -0.11 5.60
CA THR A 30 -18.72 1.10 5.88
C THR A 30 -17.37 1.01 5.19
N LEU A 31 -17.04 1.99 4.37
CA LEU A 31 -15.69 2.17 3.83
C LEU A 31 -14.92 3.11 4.76
N GLU A 32 -13.74 2.71 5.19
CA GLU A 32 -12.85 3.55 6.00
C GLU A 32 -11.60 3.93 5.21
N LYS A 33 -11.26 5.21 5.24
CA LYS A 33 -9.99 5.76 4.73
C LYS A 33 -9.04 5.89 5.92
N VAL A 34 -8.17 4.90 6.08
CA VAL A 34 -7.26 4.77 7.23
C VAL A 34 -5.93 5.46 6.90
N PRO A 35 -5.48 6.45 7.69
CA PRO A 35 -4.20 7.09 7.46
C PRO A 35 -3.04 6.11 7.72
N LEU A 36 -2.05 6.16 6.83
CA LEU A 36 -0.72 5.56 7.04
C LEU A 36 0.26 6.65 7.45
N PHE A 37 1.15 6.30 8.37
CA PHE A 37 2.15 7.23 8.87
C PHE A 37 3.43 6.48 9.27
N LEU A 38 4.52 7.24 9.30
CA LEU A 38 5.77 6.87 9.93
C LEU A 38 5.91 7.68 11.23
N PHE A 39 6.27 7.01 12.32
CA PHE A 39 6.69 7.68 13.55
C PHE A 39 8.19 7.58 13.73
N ARG A 40 8.77 8.65 14.27
CA ARG A 40 10.11 8.66 14.86
C ARG A 40 10.01 8.99 16.33
N VAL A 41 10.59 8.13 17.18
CA VAL A 41 10.76 8.42 18.61
C VAL A 41 11.96 9.33 18.78
N LYS A 42 11.79 10.45 19.48
CA LYS A 42 12.90 11.35 19.82
C LYS A 42 13.72 10.74 20.95
N SER A 43 14.66 9.85 20.63
CA SER A 43 15.63 9.32 21.59
C SER A 43 16.97 10.08 21.49
N ALA A 44 17.66 10.21 22.62
CA ALA A 44 19.02 10.77 22.69
C ALA A 44 20.12 9.75 22.30
N ALA A 45 19.75 8.50 21.97
CA ALA A 45 20.68 7.45 21.57
C ALA A 45 20.97 7.45 20.05
N ALA A 46 22.16 6.98 19.67
CA ALA A 46 22.69 7.04 18.31
C ALA A 46 21.86 6.32 17.24
N ALA A 47 21.01 5.34 17.60
CA ALA A 47 20.14 4.64 16.66
C ALA A 47 18.70 5.19 16.75
N ALA A 48 18.17 5.67 15.63
CA ALA A 48 16.78 6.12 15.53
C ALA A 48 15.86 4.93 15.21
N GLU A 49 14.81 4.75 16.01
CA GLU A 49 13.75 3.76 15.78
C GLU A 49 12.58 4.38 15.03
N TYR A 50 12.10 3.67 14.00
CA TYR A 50 11.02 4.10 13.13
C TYR A 50 9.86 3.12 13.16
N PHE A 51 8.63 3.63 13.21
CA PHE A 51 7.43 2.79 13.25
C PHE A 51 6.50 3.17 12.11
N LEU A 52 6.34 2.27 11.13
CA LEU A 52 5.39 2.40 10.03
C LEU A 52 4.08 1.74 10.43
N GLY A 53 3.00 2.50 10.52
CA GLY A 53 1.77 1.97 11.08
C GLY A 53 0.49 2.50 10.49
N ARG A 54 -0.59 1.89 10.97
CA ARG A 54 -1.96 2.38 10.82
C ARG A 54 -2.57 2.53 12.20
N ILE A 55 -3.47 3.50 12.36
CA ILE A 55 -4.28 3.61 13.57
C ILE A 55 -5.38 2.55 13.51
N SER A 56 -5.36 1.59 14.44
CA SER A 56 -6.44 0.63 14.68
C SER A 56 -7.42 1.15 15.73
N ARG A 57 -8.69 0.76 15.63
CA ARG A 57 -9.66 0.94 16.72
C ARG A 57 -9.36 -0.08 17.82
N ASP A 58 -9.60 0.26 19.08
CA ASP A 58 -9.75 -0.76 20.10
C ASP A 58 -11.00 -1.59 19.77
N GLU A 59 -10.82 -2.87 19.47
CA GLU A 59 -11.90 -3.80 19.08
C GLU A 59 -12.64 -4.37 20.30
N SER A 60 -12.38 -3.83 21.50
CA SER A 60 -13.09 -4.21 22.72
C SER A 60 -14.58 -3.86 22.59
N LYS A 61 -15.44 -4.84 22.90
CA LYS A 61 -16.90 -4.80 22.74
C LYS A 61 -17.62 -3.85 23.71
N ASP A 62 -16.92 -2.91 24.34
CA ASP A 62 -17.53 -1.95 25.25
C ASP A 62 -17.88 -0.65 24.52
N HIS A 63 -19.14 -0.57 24.13
CA HIS A 63 -19.78 0.70 23.85
C HIS A 63 -19.72 1.59 25.10
N MET A 64 -18.83 2.58 25.12
CA MET A 64 -19.07 3.97 25.54
C MET A 64 -17.78 4.65 25.98
N LYS A 65 -17.28 5.49 25.06
CA LYS A 65 -16.53 6.75 25.21
C LYS A 65 -15.42 6.73 24.17
N LEU A 66 -15.54 7.60 23.16
CA LEU A 66 -14.36 7.97 22.39
C LEU A 66 -13.27 8.37 23.40
N PRO A 67 -12.04 7.84 23.31
CA PRO A 67 -10.95 8.47 24.02
C PRO A 67 -10.92 9.93 23.59
N SER A 68 -10.88 10.85 24.55
CA SER A 68 -10.78 12.28 24.30
C SER A 68 -9.73 12.53 23.21
N PRO A 69 -9.91 13.48 22.29
CA PRO A 69 -8.99 13.76 21.15
C PRO A 69 -7.57 14.21 21.57
N LEU A 70 -7.22 14.07 22.84
CA LEU A 70 -6.09 14.66 23.53
C LEU A 70 -4.95 13.67 23.82
N GLN A 71 -5.15 12.36 23.63
CA GLN A 71 -4.10 11.35 23.78
C GLN A 71 -4.20 10.33 22.63
N CYS A 72 -3.41 10.56 21.58
CA CYS A 72 -3.16 9.53 20.59
C CYS A 72 -2.16 8.54 21.21
N SER A 73 -2.62 7.36 21.58
CA SER A 73 -1.74 6.24 21.91
C SER A 73 -1.78 5.23 20.76
N VAL A 74 -0.61 4.90 20.22
CA VAL A 74 -0.47 3.85 19.23
C VAL A 74 -0.16 2.57 19.98
N LYS A 75 -1.02 1.56 19.83
CA LYS A 75 -0.81 0.26 20.44
C LYS A 75 0.22 -0.51 19.62
N LEU A 76 1.39 -0.75 20.19
CA LEU A 76 2.43 -1.58 19.59
C LEU A 76 2.48 -2.92 20.34
N ASN A 77 2.33 -4.04 19.65
CA ASN A 77 2.64 -5.34 20.25
C ASN A 77 4.09 -5.73 19.93
N ILE A 78 5.04 -5.16 20.66
CA ILE A 78 6.46 -5.52 20.50
C ILE A 78 6.69 -6.87 21.18
N HIS A 79 7.32 -7.83 20.48
CA HIS A 79 7.66 -9.12 21.09
C HIS A 79 8.54 -8.91 22.33
N GLY A 80 8.03 -9.29 23.51
CA GLY A 80 8.76 -9.22 24.78
C GLY A 80 8.54 -7.95 25.62
N VAL A 81 7.73 -6.99 25.15
CA VAL A 81 7.30 -5.83 25.95
C VAL A 81 5.78 -5.85 26.04
N ASP A 82 5.24 -5.95 27.27
CA ASP A 82 3.81 -5.81 27.52
C ASP A 82 3.26 -4.57 26.79
N GLN A 83 2.16 -4.75 26.05
CA GLN A 83 1.43 -3.77 25.23
C GLN A 83 1.82 -2.31 25.50
N ALA A 84 2.88 -1.84 24.86
CA ALA A 84 3.37 -0.50 25.08
C ALA A 84 2.47 0.48 24.31
N MET A 85 1.70 1.29 25.04
CA MET A 85 1.05 2.46 24.48
C MET A 85 2.10 3.53 24.25
N LEU A 86 2.40 3.81 22.98
CA LEU A 86 3.34 4.88 22.63
C LEU A 86 2.56 6.19 22.50
N ASN A 87 2.88 7.17 23.36
CA ASN A 87 2.28 8.49 23.30
C ASN A 87 2.84 9.24 22.08
N VAL A 88 1.99 9.57 21.12
CA VAL A 88 2.38 10.23 19.88
C VAL A 88 2.88 11.66 20.12
N VAL A 89 2.61 12.25 21.30
CA VAL A 89 3.06 13.61 21.66
C VAL A 89 4.59 13.75 21.66
N ASP A 90 5.31 12.68 22.01
CA ASP A 90 6.79 12.68 22.03
C ASP A 90 7.40 12.21 20.69
N CYS A 91 6.55 11.93 19.70
CA CYS A 91 6.94 11.43 18.38
C CYS A 91 6.88 12.52 17.31
N GLN A 92 7.74 12.41 16.30
CA GLN A 92 7.51 13.09 15.02
C GLN A 92 6.66 12.17 14.14
N VAL A 93 5.58 12.72 13.58
CA VAL A 93 4.62 11.98 12.74
C VAL A 93 4.77 12.43 11.29
N PHE A 94 4.96 11.49 10.38
CA PHE A 94 5.08 11.74 8.95
C PHE A 94 3.93 11.04 8.23
N PRO A 95 2.97 11.77 7.64
CA PRO A 95 1.89 11.15 6.88
C PRO A 95 2.44 10.53 5.59
N LEU A 96 2.04 9.29 5.30
CA LEU A 96 2.42 8.57 4.08
C LEU A 96 1.24 8.36 3.11
N GLY A 97 0.08 8.92 3.45
CA GLY A 97 -1.15 8.80 2.69
C GLY A 97 -2.20 7.99 3.43
N HIS A 98 -3.04 7.28 2.68
CA HIS A 98 -4.18 6.56 3.23
C HIS A 98 -4.34 5.22 2.53
N GLN A 99 -4.88 4.24 3.26
CA GLN A 99 -5.39 3.01 2.68
C GLN A 99 -6.88 2.92 2.93
N CYS A 100 -7.62 2.55 1.89
CA CYS A 100 -9.04 2.31 2.00
C CYS A 100 -9.30 0.85 2.38
N ARG A 101 -10.26 0.63 3.28
CA ARG A 101 -10.64 -0.69 3.77
C ARG A 101 -12.15 -0.77 3.98
N MET A 102 -12.73 -1.90 3.59
CA MET A 102 -14.10 -2.24 3.96
C MET A 102 -14.18 -2.69 5.41
N PHE A 103 -15.13 -2.09 6.13
CA PHE A 103 -15.48 -2.38 7.51
C PHE A 103 -16.95 -2.79 7.58
N SER A 104 -17.19 -4.06 7.88
CA SER A 104 -18.51 -4.66 8.13
C SER A 104 -18.31 -6.03 8.77
N TRP A 105 -19.33 -6.51 9.49
CA TRP A 105 -19.28 -7.67 10.40
C TRP A 105 -18.62 -8.94 9.80
N ASP A 106 -17.96 -9.67 10.70
CA ASP A 106 -17.29 -10.97 10.61
C ASP A 106 -16.15 -11.17 9.59
N VAL A 107 -14.92 -11.17 10.09
CA VAL A 107 -13.67 -11.45 9.34
C VAL A 107 -13.68 -12.87 8.73
N GLU A 108 -14.40 -13.81 9.34
CA GLU A 108 -14.58 -15.18 8.84
C GLU A 108 -15.44 -15.22 7.56
N GLU A 109 -16.46 -14.36 7.45
CA GLU A 109 -17.27 -14.26 6.23
C GLU A 109 -16.45 -13.69 5.06
N TRP A 110 -15.54 -12.75 5.32
CA TRP A 110 -14.67 -12.21 4.27
C TRP A 110 -13.69 -13.25 3.72
N ARG A 111 -13.13 -14.09 4.61
CA ARG A 111 -12.22 -15.19 4.23
C ARG A 111 -12.93 -16.27 3.42
N THR A 112 -14.15 -16.62 3.79
CA THR A 112 -14.96 -17.61 3.07
C THR A 112 -15.49 -17.07 1.73
N ARG A 113 -15.68 -15.75 1.60
CA ARG A 113 -16.27 -15.10 0.42
C ARG A 113 -15.25 -14.45 -0.53
N ASN A 114 -13.97 -14.82 -0.46
CA ASN A 114 -13.00 -14.51 -1.49
C ASN A 114 -12.72 -13.00 -1.73
N TYR A 115 -12.88 -12.15 -0.71
CA TYR A 115 -12.56 -10.72 -0.83
C TYR A 115 -11.04 -10.48 -0.87
N ARG A 116 -10.62 -9.58 -1.77
CA ARG A 116 -9.21 -9.27 -2.06
C ARG A 116 -8.83 -7.84 -1.69
N GLY A 117 -9.75 -6.88 -1.79
CA GLY A 117 -9.44 -5.47 -1.50
C GLY A 117 -10.49 -4.48 -1.97
N VAL A 118 -10.21 -3.18 -1.76
CA VAL A 118 -11.04 -2.07 -2.19
C VAL A 118 -10.17 -0.92 -2.70
N ALA A 119 -10.59 -0.32 -3.81
CA ALA A 119 -10.06 0.96 -4.29
C ALA A 119 -11.15 2.02 -4.18
N PHE A 120 -10.74 3.22 -3.79
CA PHE A 120 -11.66 4.34 -3.56
C PHE A 120 -11.09 5.61 -4.14
N LYS A 121 -11.93 6.28 -4.93
CA LYS A 121 -11.64 7.59 -5.49
C LYS A 121 -12.70 8.57 -5.00
N GLU A 122 -12.25 9.64 -4.38
CA GLU A 122 -13.09 10.76 -3.95
C GLU A 122 -12.93 11.90 -4.96
N GLY A 123 -14.01 12.27 -5.65
CA GLY A 123 -14.04 13.39 -6.59
C GLY A 123 -14.81 14.59 -6.02
N ALA A 124 -14.72 15.74 -6.71
CA ALA A 124 -15.34 17.00 -6.29
C ALA A 124 -16.90 16.99 -6.25
N GLY A 125 -17.53 15.90 -6.68
CA GLY A 125 -18.99 15.74 -6.68
C GLY A 125 -19.46 14.29 -6.76
N GLU A 126 -18.57 13.36 -7.11
CA GLU A 126 -18.85 11.93 -7.17
C GLU A 126 -17.69 11.14 -6.59
N SER A 127 -18.04 10.14 -5.79
CA SER A 127 -17.10 9.17 -5.26
C SER A 127 -17.35 7.81 -5.92
N ILE A 128 -16.26 7.11 -6.23
CA ILE A 128 -16.31 5.81 -6.90
C ILE A 128 -15.60 4.79 -6.02
N VAL A 129 -16.26 3.67 -5.77
CA VAL A 129 -15.74 2.55 -5.00
C VAL A 129 -15.62 1.34 -5.93
N LEU A 130 -14.47 0.68 -5.93
CA LEU A 130 -14.27 -0.61 -6.57
C LEU A 130 -13.97 -1.68 -5.52
N LEU A 131 -14.79 -2.72 -5.48
CA LEU A 131 -14.58 -3.90 -4.65
C LEU A 131 -13.98 -5.02 -5.49
N ASN A 132 -12.90 -5.59 -4.96
CA ASN A 132 -12.19 -6.70 -5.56
C ASN A 132 -12.53 -8.01 -4.84
N PHE A 133 -13.16 -8.93 -5.57
CA PHE A 133 -13.39 -10.31 -5.17
C PHE A 133 -12.65 -11.24 -6.14
N THR A 134 -12.36 -12.47 -5.70
CA THR A 134 -11.82 -13.50 -6.60
C THR A 134 -12.73 -13.63 -7.83
N ASN A 135 -12.16 -13.36 -9.01
CA ASN A 135 -12.78 -13.41 -10.33
C ASN A 135 -13.92 -12.42 -10.61
N SER A 136 -14.16 -11.42 -9.74
CA SER A 136 -15.22 -10.43 -9.93
C SER A 136 -14.85 -9.06 -9.36
N LEU A 137 -15.12 -8.00 -10.13
CA LEU A 137 -15.04 -6.62 -9.65
C LEU A 137 -16.42 -5.98 -9.61
N PHE A 138 -16.69 -5.22 -8.55
CA PHE A 138 -17.94 -4.47 -8.40
C PHE A 138 -17.65 -2.99 -8.24
N MET A 139 -18.33 -2.17 -9.04
CA MET A 139 -18.23 -0.72 -9.01
C MET A 139 -19.47 -0.12 -8.37
N LEU A 140 -19.27 0.89 -7.54
CA LEU A 140 -20.32 1.75 -7.02
C LEU A 140 -19.96 3.19 -7.36
N ARG A 141 -20.87 3.86 -8.05
CA ARG A 141 -20.86 5.31 -8.23
C ARG A 141 -21.79 5.95 -7.21
N SER A 142 -21.30 6.94 -6.48
CA SER A 142 -22.07 7.58 -5.40
C SER A 142 -23.33 8.28 -5.89
N CYS A 143 -23.41 8.67 -7.16
CA CYS A 143 -24.61 9.28 -7.73
C CYS A 143 -25.71 8.25 -8.06
N GLU A 144 -25.33 7.01 -8.36
CA GLU A 144 -26.25 5.93 -8.73
C GLU A 144 -26.68 5.10 -7.53
N MET A 145 -25.85 5.07 -6.47
CA MET A 145 -26.09 4.30 -5.25
C MET A 145 -26.44 2.83 -5.49
N SER A 146 -25.93 2.26 -6.57
CA SER A 146 -26.15 0.86 -6.95
C SER A 146 -24.84 0.22 -7.39
N TRP A 147 -24.71 -1.08 -7.07
CA TRP A 147 -23.53 -1.87 -7.43
C TRP A 147 -23.68 -2.42 -8.84
N VAL A 148 -22.67 -2.18 -9.67
CA VAL A 148 -22.56 -2.74 -11.02
C VAL A 148 -21.41 -3.73 -11.03
N GLN A 149 -21.68 -4.97 -11.45
CA GLN A 149 -20.63 -5.94 -11.69
C GLN A 149 -19.93 -5.58 -13.01
N LEU A 150 -18.61 -5.38 -12.97
CA LEU A 150 -17.83 -5.20 -14.18
C LEU A 150 -17.78 -6.51 -14.95
N LYS A 151 -17.74 -6.42 -16.29
CA LYS A 151 -17.56 -7.61 -17.12
C LYS A 151 -16.25 -8.30 -16.75
N LYS A 152 -16.21 -9.60 -17.03
CA LYS A 152 -15.10 -10.45 -16.63
C LYS A 152 -13.83 -10.05 -17.41
N LEU A 153 -12.98 -9.25 -16.77
CA LEU A 153 -11.67 -8.78 -17.28
C LEU A 153 -10.78 -9.91 -17.78
N SER A 154 -10.77 -11.03 -17.04
CA SER A 154 -10.09 -12.26 -17.42
C SER A 154 -10.62 -13.44 -16.59
N ASP A 155 -10.20 -14.66 -16.93
CA ASP A 155 -10.43 -15.84 -16.09
C ASP A 155 -9.64 -15.82 -14.76
N THR A 156 -8.82 -14.79 -14.53
CA THR A 156 -7.97 -14.63 -13.36
C THR A 156 -8.39 -13.47 -12.46
N SER A 157 -8.06 -13.61 -11.18
CA SER A 157 -8.39 -12.63 -10.16
C SER A 157 -7.47 -11.41 -10.20
N CYS A 158 -8.01 -10.26 -9.77
CA CYS A 158 -7.22 -9.05 -9.58
C CYS A 158 -6.43 -9.12 -8.26
N GLU A 159 -5.14 -8.76 -8.30
CA GLU A 159 -4.28 -8.76 -7.11
C GLU A 159 -4.30 -7.40 -6.39
N ASP A 160 -4.22 -6.31 -7.16
CA ASP A 160 -4.07 -4.93 -6.69
C ASP A 160 -4.83 -3.98 -7.61
N ILE A 161 -5.44 -2.95 -7.02
CA ILE A 161 -6.19 -1.91 -7.72
C ILE A 161 -5.86 -0.56 -7.09
N VAL A 162 -5.40 0.37 -7.91
CA VAL A 162 -5.00 1.70 -7.48
C VAL A 162 -5.77 2.77 -8.27
N PRO A 163 -6.43 3.73 -7.58
CA PRO A 163 -6.96 4.92 -8.25
C PRO A 163 -5.80 5.83 -8.68
N PHE A 164 -5.85 6.35 -9.89
CA PHE A 164 -4.88 7.34 -10.39
C PHE A 164 -5.51 8.20 -11.49
N ARG A 165 -5.41 9.53 -11.35
CA ARG A 165 -5.90 10.54 -12.32
C ARG A 165 -7.31 10.27 -12.84
N GLY A 166 -8.15 9.83 -11.91
CA GLY A 166 -9.55 9.60 -12.16
C GLY A 166 -9.92 8.26 -12.80
N LYS A 167 -8.95 7.41 -13.14
CA LYS A 167 -9.15 6.03 -13.59
C LYS A 167 -8.67 5.05 -12.51
N PHE A 168 -8.91 3.76 -12.72
CA PHE A 168 -8.37 2.71 -11.86
C PHE A 168 -7.42 1.82 -12.64
N TYR A 169 -6.25 1.56 -12.06
CA TYR A 169 -5.22 0.71 -12.62
C TYR A 169 -5.19 -0.58 -11.83
N ALA A 170 -5.36 -1.70 -12.51
CA ALA A 170 -5.45 -3.01 -11.90
C ALA A 170 -4.37 -3.94 -12.45
N ASN A 171 -3.77 -4.76 -11.59
CA ASN A 171 -2.99 -5.91 -12.00
C ASN A 171 -3.76 -7.21 -11.74
N LEU A 172 -3.58 -8.18 -12.63
CA LEU A 172 -4.20 -9.49 -12.52
C LEU A 172 -3.17 -10.55 -12.13
N PHE A 173 -3.65 -11.67 -11.59
CA PHE A 173 -2.81 -12.80 -11.18
C PHE A 173 -2.01 -13.40 -12.35
N ASN A 174 -2.55 -13.32 -13.58
CA ASN A 174 -1.82 -13.69 -14.80
C ASN A 174 -0.75 -12.67 -15.22
N ARG A 175 -0.56 -11.60 -14.42
CA ARG A 175 0.41 -10.51 -14.58
C ARG A 175 0.02 -9.49 -15.65
N ASP A 176 -1.21 -9.49 -16.12
CA ASP A 176 -1.68 -8.44 -17.02
C ASP A 176 -2.05 -7.16 -16.26
N LEU A 177 -1.97 -6.01 -16.95
CA LEU A 177 -2.30 -4.69 -16.42
C LEU A 177 -3.46 -4.11 -17.22
N PHE A 178 -4.44 -3.54 -16.53
CA PHE A 178 -5.63 -2.96 -17.15
C PHE A 178 -5.94 -1.60 -16.55
N VAL A 179 -6.50 -0.73 -17.40
CA VAL A 179 -7.15 0.49 -16.97
C VAL A 179 -8.65 0.29 -17.03
N ILE A 180 -9.31 0.66 -15.93
CA ILE A 180 -10.77 0.71 -15.82
C ILE A 180 -11.15 2.18 -15.77
N ASP A 181 -11.79 2.65 -16.84
CA ASP A 181 -12.45 3.96 -16.86
C ASP A 181 -13.84 3.83 -16.22
N PRO A 182 -14.12 4.51 -15.09
CA PRO A 182 -15.40 4.39 -14.41
C PRO A 182 -16.60 4.98 -15.15
N TYR A 183 -16.37 5.75 -16.22
CA TYR A 183 -17.42 6.41 -16.99
C TYR A 183 -17.74 5.68 -18.29
N SER A 184 -16.73 5.21 -19.02
CA SER A 184 -16.97 4.41 -20.22
C SER A 184 -17.13 2.92 -19.94
N LEU A 185 -16.62 2.44 -18.80
CA LEU A 185 -16.44 1.02 -18.51
C LEU A 185 -15.59 0.30 -19.58
N ASP A 186 -14.82 1.08 -20.35
CA ASP A 186 -13.89 0.53 -21.31
C ASP A 186 -12.65 0.02 -20.59
N GLU A 187 -12.24 -1.18 -20.99
CA GLU A 187 -11.11 -1.89 -20.43
C GLU A 187 -9.96 -1.79 -21.44
N ILE A 188 -8.91 -1.05 -21.08
CA ILE A 188 -7.74 -0.87 -21.95
C ILE A 188 -6.59 -1.67 -21.36
N PRO A 189 -6.14 -2.76 -22.03
CA PRO A 189 -4.95 -3.48 -21.60
C PRO A 189 -3.73 -2.56 -21.74
N LEU A 190 -2.97 -2.41 -20.67
CA LEU A 190 -1.67 -1.74 -20.71
C LEU A 190 -0.62 -2.79 -21.03
N MET A 191 -0.09 -2.76 -22.25
CA MET A 191 0.99 -3.68 -22.60
C MET A 191 2.23 -3.34 -21.74
N PRO A 192 2.80 -4.30 -20.99
CA PRO A 192 4.09 -4.12 -20.37
C PRO A 192 5.18 -4.05 -21.46
N LEU A 193 6.22 -3.25 -21.24
CA LEU A 193 7.35 -3.05 -22.16
C LEU A 193 7.98 -4.37 -22.66
N GLN A 194 8.09 -5.38 -21.80
CA GLN A 194 8.52 -6.75 -22.12
C GLN A 194 7.87 -7.77 -21.17
N PRO A 195 7.45 -8.95 -21.65
CA PRO A 195 6.94 -10.02 -20.78
C PRO A 195 8.08 -10.63 -19.95
N LEU A 196 8.25 -10.13 -18.73
CA LEU A 196 9.11 -10.74 -17.72
C LEU A 196 8.28 -11.61 -16.78
N ARG A 197 8.89 -12.69 -16.27
CA ARG A 197 8.32 -13.45 -15.15
C ARG A 197 8.49 -12.63 -13.87
N SER A 198 7.69 -11.58 -13.68
CA SER A 198 7.77 -10.63 -12.57
C SER A 198 6.49 -10.57 -11.73
N VAL A 199 6.62 -10.29 -10.43
CA VAL A 199 5.49 -9.86 -9.58
C VAL A 199 5.39 -8.35 -9.71
N LYS A 200 4.18 -7.82 -9.93
CA LYS A 200 3.94 -6.42 -10.26
C LYS A 200 3.30 -5.71 -9.08
N TYR A 201 3.77 -4.52 -8.76
CA TYR A 201 3.24 -3.68 -7.70
C TYR A 201 2.97 -2.28 -8.25
N LEU A 202 1.75 -1.77 -8.04
CA LEU A 202 1.38 -0.41 -8.42
C LEU A 202 1.59 0.50 -7.20
N VAL A 203 2.35 1.58 -7.40
CA VAL A 203 2.71 2.52 -6.33
C VAL A 203 2.27 3.93 -6.74
N PRO A 204 1.12 4.43 -6.26
CA PRO A 204 0.71 5.81 -6.49
C PRO A 204 1.59 6.77 -5.68
N THR A 205 1.79 7.97 -6.20
CA THR A 205 2.56 9.01 -5.53
C THR A 205 1.78 10.30 -5.38
N GLY A 206 1.93 10.93 -4.21
CA GLY A 206 1.25 12.17 -3.87
C GLY A 206 -0.27 12.04 -3.96
N ASN A 207 -0.92 13.12 -4.41
CA ASN A 207 -2.34 13.15 -4.71
C ASN A 207 -2.55 12.94 -6.22
N ASP A 208 -2.17 11.76 -6.74
CA ASP A 208 -2.27 11.35 -8.15
C ASP A 208 -1.28 12.05 -9.13
N ASP A 209 -0.09 12.41 -8.67
CA ASP A 209 0.90 13.08 -9.52
C ASP A 209 1.54 12.11 -10.52
N GLU A 210 2.06 10.99 -10.00
CA GLU A 210 2.75 9.94 -10.76
C GLU A 210 2.35 8.56 -10.25
N LEU A 211 2.34 7.58 -11.16
CA LEU A 211 2.12 6.17 -10.85
C LEU A 211 3.34 5.36 -11.29
N PHE A 212 3.90 4.59 -10.37
CA PHE A 212 5.00 3.67 -10.66
C PHE A 212 4.53 2.22 -10.69
N LEU A 213 5.10 1.45 -11.61
CA LEU A 213 5.03 0.01 -11.67
C LEU A 213 6.38 -0.54 -11.23
N VAL A 214 6.39 -1.30 -10.14
CA VAL A 214 7.58 -2.02 -9.68
C VAL A 214 7.41 -3.50 -10.00
N GLU A 215 8.33 -4.03 -10.79
CA GLU A 215 8.35 -5.41 -11.23
C GLU A 215 9.48 -6.16 -10.54
N LYS A 216 9.15 -7.08 -9.64
CA LYS A 216 10.11 -7.95 -8.98
C LYS A 216 10.33 -9.22 -9.80
N ILE A 217 11.50 -9.34 -10.42
CA ILE A 217 11.82 -10.40 -11.38
C ILE A 217 12.06 -11.70 -10.61
N LEU A 218 11.34 -12.77 -11.00
CA LEU A 218 11.45 -14.09 -10.39
C LEU A 218 12.45 -14.96 -11.15
N PRO A 219 13.33 -15.71 -10.44
CA PRO A 219 14.30 -16.58 -11.08
C PRO A 219 13.59 -17.79 -11.71
N PRO A 220 14.15 -18.37 -12.80
CA PRO A 220 13.57 -19.54 -13.45
C PRO A 220 13.47 -20.76 -12.53
N THR A 221 14.46 -20.93 -11.65
CA THR A 221 14.74 -22.14 -10.86
C THR A 221 13.89 -22.29 -9.60
N GLY A 222 13.02 -21.32 -9.28
CA GLY A 222 12.13 -21.37 -8.11
C GLY A 222 12.81 -21.19 -6.75
N VAL A 223 14.15 -21.16 -6.68
CA VAL A 223 14.89 -20.84 -5.46
C VAL A 223 14.82 -19.34 -5.20
N LEU A 224 14.10 -18.94 -4.16
CA LEU A 224 13.84 -17.55 -3.80
C LEU A 224 14.91 -17.02 -2.82
N ASP A 225 16.09 -16.68 -3.32
CA ASP A 225 16.97 -15.78 -2.58
C ASP A 225 16.57 -14.33 -2.89
N LEU A 226 15.80 -13.73 -1.98
CA LEU A 226 15.24 -12.39 -2.14
C LEU A 226 16.31 -11.31 -2.33
N SER A 227 17.50 -11.51 -1.75
CA SER A 227 18.64 -10.60 -1.90
C SER A 227 19.22 -10.62 -3.32
N ARG A 228 18.93 -11.65 -4.12
CA ARG A 228 19.40 -11.81 -5.50
C ARG A 228 18.37 -11.40 -6.54
N LEU A 229 17.17 -11.02 -6.13
CA LEU A 229 16.13 -10.62 -7.06
C LEU A 229 16.47 -9.25 -7.64
N ALA A 230 16.30 -9.10 -8.95
CA ALA A 230 16.35 -7.80 -9.60
C ALA A 230 14.92 -7.23 -9.66
N CYS A 231 14.81 -5.91 -9.62
CA CYS A 231 13.57 -5.21 -9.86
C CYS A 231 13.72 -4.27 -11.06
N ARG A 232 12.62 -4.08 -11.79
CA ARG A 232 12.48 -3.00 -12.77
C ARG A 232 11.45 -2.02 -12.22
N VAL A 233 11.72 -0.72 -12.39
CA VAL A 233 10.77 0.33 -12.03
C VAL A 233 10.41 1.07 -13.31
N SER A 234 9.12 1.24 -13.55
CA SER A 234 8.60 2.02 -14.67
C SER A 234 7.64 3.07 -14.18
N LYS A 235 7.63 4.23 -14.81
CA LYS A 235 6.66 5.31 -14.58
C LYS A 235 5.59 5.25 -15.68
N LEU A 236 4.34 5.49 -15.32
CA LEU A 236 3.26 5.60 -16.30
C LEU A 236 3.40 6.93 -17.08
N ASP A 237 3.47 6.82 -18.40
CA ASP A 237 3.14 7.90 -19.32
C ASP A 237 1.63 7.85 -19.60
N ASP A 238 0.89 8.70 -18.90
CA ASP A 238 -0.57 8.79 -18.96
C ASP A 238 -1.07 9.27 -20.33
N GLU A 239 -0.27 10.09 -21.04
CA GLU A 239 -0.62 10.58 -22.38
C GLU A 239 -0.44 9.48 -23.43
N ALA A 240 0.67 8.75 -23.36
CA ALA A 240 0.94 7.64 -24.28
C ALA A 240 0.21 6.35 -23.89
N GLY A 241 -0.28 6.23 -22.65
CA GLY A 241 -0.84 5.00 -22.10
C GLY A 241 0.19 3.87 -22.00
N THR A 242 1.46 4.20 -21.78
CA THR A 242 2.57 3.24 -21.75
C THR A 242 3.41 3.38 -20.49
N TRP A 243 4.11 2.30 -20.14
CA TRP A 243 5.09 2.33 -19.07
C TRP A 243 6.45 2.70 -19.65
N VAL A 244 7.18 3.58 -18.96
CA VAL A 244 8.54 4.00 -19.32
C VAL A 244 9.47 3.59 -18.19
N GLU A 245 10.47 2.76 -18.49
CA GLU A 245 11.46 2.33 -17.51
C GLU A 245 12.27 3.53 -16.99
N VAL A 246 12.48 3.58 -15.67
CA VAL A 246 13.20 4.67 -15.00
C VAL A 246 14.28 4.15 -14.08
N SER A 247 15.40 4.87 -14.06
CA SER A 247 16.52 4.67 -13.15
C SER A 247 16.43 5.48 -11.85
N ASP A 248 15.45 6.38 -11.78
CA ASP A 248 15.26 7.38 -10.73
C ASP A 248 13.75 7.55 -10.48
N VAL A 249 13.36 7.74 -9.22
CA VAL A 249 11.95 7.91 -8.82
C VAL A 249 11.70 9.31 -8.23
N GLY A 250 12.55 10.27 -8.58
CA GLY A 250 12.46 11.68 -8.21
C GLY A 250 12.87 11.95 -6.77
N GLY A 251 13.88 11.25 -6.24
CA GLY A 251 14.31 11.38 -4.85
C GLY A 251 13.30 10.80 -3.84
N ARG A 252 12.41 9.91 -4.29
CA ARG A 252 11.38 9.29 -3.45
C ARG A 252 11.80 7.92 -2.95
N VAL A 253 11.09 7.47 -1.90
CA VAL A 253 11.15 6.11 -1.42
C VAL A 253 9.82 5.43 -1.70
N LEU A 254 9.86 4.30 -2.40
CA LEU A 254 8.67 3.48 -2.69
C LEU A 254 8.55 2.37 -1.65
N PHE A 255 7.48 2.36 -0.87
CA PHE A 255 7.19 1.32 0.11
C PHE A 255 6.21 0.31 -0.49
N ILE A 256 6.58 -0.96 -0.49
CA ILE A 256 5.78 -2.06 -1.04
C ILE A 256 5.63 -3.13 0.05
N GLY A 257 4.40 -3.53 0.37
CA GLY A 257 4.20 -4.61 1.31
C GLY A 257 2.79 -4.72 1.89
N TYR A 258 2.69 -5.40 3.02
CA TYR A 258 1.42 -5.75 3.67
C TYR A 258 0.56 -4.54 4.09
N LEU A 259 1.17 -3.36 4.29
CA LEU A 259 0.44 -2.12 4.56
C LEU A 259 -0.02 -1.40 3.29
N GLY A 260 0.02 -2.06 2.14
CA GLY A 260 -0.26 -1.44 0.85
C GLY A 260 0.96 -0.69 0.33
N ASN A 261 0.84 -0.25 -0.91
CA ASN A 261 1.92 0.40 -1.65
C ASN A 261 1.78 1.91 -1.53
N VAL A 262 2.81 2.59 -1.03
CA VAL A 262 2.83 4.04 -0.84
C VAL A 262 4.20 4.61 -1.20
N SER A 263 4.29 5.92 -1.35
CA SER A 263 5.55 6.61 -1.57
C SER A 263 5.64 7.89 -0.73
N CYS A 264 6.86 8.31 -0.41
CA CYS A 264 7.12 9.63 0.16
C CYS A 264 8.43 10.22 -0.37
N CYS A 265 8.61 11.52 -0.19
CA CYS A 265 9.87 12.16 -0.53
C CYS A 265 10.93 11.82 0.53
N ALA A 266 12.13 11.40 0.12
CA ALA A 266 13.19 11.11 1.08
C ALA A 266 13.61 12.34 1.91
N LYS A 267 13.39 13.56 1.39
CA LYS A 267 13.65 14.81 2.12
C LYS A 267 12.65 15.06 3.26
N GLU A 268 11.47 14.46 3.19
CA GLU A 268 10.47 14.52 4.25
C GLU A 268 10.79 13.53 5.38
N LEU A 269 11.67 12.57 5.12
CA LEU A 269 12.16 11.62 6.10
C LEU A 269 13.28 12.26 6.94
N PRO A 270 13.14 12.34 8.27
CA PRO A 270 14.12 12.98 9.11
C PRO A 270 15.41 12.16 9.14
N ASP A 271 16.55 12.80 8.87
CA ASP A 271 17.88 12.16 8.72
C ASP A 271 17.88 11.01 7.68
N GLY A 272 16.94 11.02 6.74
CA GLY A 272 16.71 9.96 5.75
C GLY A 272 16.10 8.68 6.30
N CYS A 273 15.96 8.48 7.61
CA CYS A 273 15.55 7.18 8.19
C CYS A 273 16.40 5.99 7.72
N GLY A 274 17.68 6.19 7.39
CA GLY A 274 18.50 5.17 6.70
C GLY A 274 18.04 4.87 5.25
N LEU A 275 17.05 5.56 4.74
CA LEU A 275 16.59 5.45 3.37
C LEU A 275 17.09 6.68 2.61
N SER A 276 17.73 6.43 1.48
CA SER A 276 18.10 7.52 0.56
C SER A 276 16.98 7.68 -0.47
N GLY A 277 16.96 8.85 -1.11
CA GLY A 277 16.17 9.04 -2.31
C GLY A 277 16.47 7.95 -3.33
N ASP A 278 15.49 7.68 -4.18
CA ASP A 278 15.62 6.72 -5.28
C ASP A 278 15.87 5.31 -4.76
N SER A 279 14.98 4.89 -3.86
CA SER A 279 15.02 3.59 -3.22
C SER A 279 13.65 2.91 -3.25
N VAL A 280 13.65 1.59 -3.42
CA VAL A 280 12.45 0.74 -3.28
C VAL A 280 12.61 -0.14 -2.06
N LEU A 281 11.61 -0.11 -1.17
CA LEU A 281 11.61 -0.85 0.08
C LEU A 281 10.49 -1.89 0.09
N PHE A 282 10.88 -3.17 0.11
CA PHE A 282 9.95 -4.27 0.29
C PHE A 282 9.84 -4.64 1.76
N ILE A 283 8.64 -4.51 2.31
CA ILE A 283 8.32 -4.73 3.71
C ILE A 283 7.54 -6.04 3.87
N GLY A 284 7.98 -6.89 4.79
CA GLY A 284 7.28 -8.15 5.11
C GLY A 284 7.46 -9.22 4.03
N GLY A 285 8.63 -9.27 3.39
CA GLY A 285 9.00 -10.38 2.52
C GLY A 285 9.11 -11.70 3.29
N PRO A 286 9.23 -12.85 2.57
CA PRO A 286 9.50 -14.14 3.19
C PRO A 286 10.64 -14.06 4.21
N GLY A 287 10.39 -14.45 5.46
CA GLY A 287 11.35 -14.35 6.57
C GLY A 287 11.26 -13.07 7.41
N ASN A 288 10.25 -12.20 7.19
CA ASN A 288 10.09 -10.91 7.87
C ASN A 288 11.30 -9.97 7.72
N VAL A 289 12.05 -10.11 6.62
CA VAL A 289 13.20 -9.24 6.34
C VAL A 289 12.76 -8.12 5.40
N THR A 290 13.26 -6.92 5.68
CA THR A 290 13.06 -5.76 4.83
C THR A 290 14.23 -5.62 3.88
N HIS A 291 13.95 -5.40 2.60
CA HIS A 291 14.97 -5.31 1.57
C HIS A 291 14.86 -3.95 0.86
N SER A 292 15.94 -3.17 0.92
CA SER A 292 16.10 -1.95 0.14
C SER A 292 16.72 -2.28 -1.22
N TYR A 293 16.26 -1.60 -2.26
CA TYR A 293 16.75 -1.74 -3.62
C TYR A 293 17.11 -0.38 -4.20
N LYS A 294 18.22 -0.34 -4.94
CA LYS A 294 18.67 0.83 -5.68
C LYS A 294 19.07 0.47 -7.10
N TYR A 295 18.99 1.45 -7.99
CA TYR A 295 19.43 1.30 -9.37
C TYR A 295 20.96 1.22 -9.48
N GLY A 296 21.47 0.38 -10.39
CA GLY A 296 22.90 0.37 -10.74
C GLY A 296 23.84 -0.14 -9.64
N VAL A 297 23.34 -0.83 -8.62
CA VAL A 297 24.20 -1.39 -7.54
C VAL A 297 25.08 -2.51 -8.08
N ASN A 298 26.39 -2.40 -7.84
CA ASN A 298 27.34 -3.48 -8.08
C ASN A 298 27.30 -4.47 -6.91
N THR A 299 26.77 -5.68 -7.13
CA THR A 299 26.73 -6.70 -6.07
C THR A 299 28.00 -7.56 -6.03
N GLY A 300 29.01 -7.24 -6.85
CA GLY A 300 30.25 -7.99 -6.99
C GLY A 300 30.12 -9.26 -7.84
N ARG A 301 29.01 -9.40 -8.58
CA ARG A 301 28.75 -10.56 -9.44
C ARG A 301 28.89 -10.17 -10.90
N GLU A 302 29.60 -11.01 -11.66
CA GLU A 302 29.86 -10.77 -13.09
C GLU A 302 28.61 -10.82 -13.97
N GLU A 303 27.55 -11.49 -13.49
CA GLU A 303 26.26 -11.65 -14.16
C GLU A 303 25.28 -10.48 -13.96
N ASP A 304 25.68 -9.44 -13.22
CA ASP A 304 24.82 -8.29 -12.92
C ASP A 304 24.72 -7.31 -14.10
N ASP A 305 23.55 -7.26 -14.75
CA ASP A 305 23.17 -6.14 -15.62
C ASP A 305 22.85 -4.88 -14.81
N PHE A 306 23.69 -3.85 -14.86
CA PHE A 306 23.52 -2.58 -14.14
C PHE A 306 22.22 -1.81 -14.45
N ASN A 307 21.47 -2.21 -15.48
CA ASN A 307 20.20 -1.58 -15.83
C ASN A 307 19.03 -1.98 -14.91
N PHE A 308 19.27 -2.72 -13.83
CA PHE A 308 18.24 -3.14 -12.88
C PHE A 308 18.44 -2.57 -11.48
N TRP A 309 17.33 -2.48 -10.76
CA TRP A 309 17.29 -2.21 -9.33
C TRP A 309 17.67 -3.48 -8.56
N ARG A 310 18.68 -3.40 -7.70
CA ARG A 310 19.19 -4.55 -6.92
C ARG A 310 19.23 -4.26 -5.43
N PHE A 311 19.24 -5.35 -4.66
CA PHE A 311 19.40 -5.29 -3.23
C PHE A 311 20.59 -4.42 -2.84
N SER A 312 20.34 -3.47 -1.95
CA SER A 312 21.38 -2.67 -1.33
C SER A 312 21.54 -3.12 0.12
N GLY A 313 22.79 -3.36 0.54
CA GLY A 313 23.11 -3.61 1.94
C GLY A 313 23.10 -2.34 2.80
N GLU A 314 22.91 -1.17 2.19
CA GLU A 314 22.83 0.09 2.91
C GLU A 314 21.63 0.10 3.86
N ASN A 315 21.89 0.45 5.13
CA ASN A 315 20.89 0.73 6.16
C ASN A 315 19.88 -0.41 6.35
N ARG A 316 20.38 -1.56 6.80
CA ARG A 316 19.56 -2.76 7.05
C ARG A 316 18.44 -2.40 8.03
N LEU A 317 17.19 -2.59 7.57
CA LEU A 317 16.01 -2.41 8.39
C LEU A 317 15.59 -3.76 8.97
N THR A 318 15.64 -3.86 10.29
CA THR A 318 15.13 -5.05 10.99
C THR A 318 13.67 -4.85 11.35
N THR A 319 12.78 -5.72 10.86
CA THR A 319 11.37 -5.72 11.24
C THR A 319 11.22 -6.31 12.64
N ILE A 320 10.76 -5.50 13.60
CA ILE A 320 10.65 -5.91 15.00
C ILE A 320 9.24 -6.47 15.32
N ASN A 321 8.21 -6.06 14.58
CA ASN A 321 6.83 -6.49 14.78
C ASN A 321 6.04 -6.36 13.47
N THR A 322 5.00 -7.18 13.26
CA THR A 322 4.11 -7.14 12.09
C THR A 322 2.63 -6.95 12.44
N SER A 323 2.28 -6.78 13.72
CA SER A 323 0.89 -6.63 14.16
C SER A 323 0.41 -5.17 14.05
N HIS A 324 -0.41 -4.89 13.04
CA HIS A 324 -1.03 -3.59 12.70
C HIS A 324 -0.08 -2.41 12.40
N VAL A 325 1.16 -2.49 12.89
CA VAL A 325 2.27 -1.54 12.75
C VAL A 325 3.53 -2.38 12.53
N VAL A 326 4.33 -2.04 11.53
CA VAL A 326 5.70 -2.55 11.39
C VAL A 326 6.67 -1.56 12.01
N ALA A 327 7.44 -2.06 12.96
CA ALA A 327 8.57 -1.35 13.53
C ALA A 327 9.83 -1.71 12.74
N PHE A 328 10.61 -0.70 12.36
CA PHE A 328 11.93 -0.84 11.77
C PHE A 328 12.97 -0.15 12.64
N GLN A 329 14.12 -0.80 12.80
CA GLN A 329 15.33 -0.17 13.32
C GLN A 329 16.35 -0.05 12.20
N VAL A 330 16.94 1.14 12.08
CA VAL A 330 18.06 1.39 11.17
C VAL A 330 19.34 1.02 11.90
N GLU A 331 20.07 0.03 11.40
CA GLU A 331 21.47 -0.18 11.79
C GLU A 331 22.32 0.87 11.05
N LEU A 332 22.97 1.77 11.80
CA LEU A 332 23.93 2.76 11.29
C LEU A 332 25.33 2.15 11.11
#